data_AF-A0A820L5Q8-F1
#
_entry.id   AF-A0A820L5Q8-F1
#
_cell.length_a   1.000
_cell.length_b   1.000
_cell.length_c   1.000
_cell.angle_alpha   90.00
_cell.angle_beta   90.00
_cell.angle_gamma   90.00
#
_symmetry.space_group_name_H-M   'P 1'
#
loop_
_entity.id
_entity.type
_entity.pdbx_description
1 polymer ?
#
loop_
_entity_poly.entity_id
_entity_poly.type
_entity_poly.pdbx_seq_one_letter_code
_entity_poly.pdbx_strand_id
1 'polypeptide(L)'
;APGMIQQIRSHCSDCEGQGEKINAKDKCKTCDGKKIVRERKIIEVHIDKGMEDGKKITFSGEGDQEPGLQPGDIIVVLDEKENATFKRDKTDLHMKMQITLTESLCGFHKVIKTLDNRQLVIT
;
A
#
# COMPACT_ATOMS: atom_id res chain seq x y z
N ALA A 1 52.41 -26.67 -17.40
CA ALA A 1 51.39 -26.53 -16.35
C ALA A 1 50.05 -26.96 -16.94
N PRO A 2 49.31 -27.89 -16.33
CA PRO A 2 48.04 -28.34 -16.89
C PRO A 2 47.04 -27.17 -16.82
N GLY A 3 46.47 -26.82 -17.98
CA GLY A 3 45.50 -25.73 -18.09
C GLY A 3 44.20 -26.11 -17.40
N MET A 4 43.73 -25.28 -16.47
CA MET A 4 42.39 -25.41 -15.92
C MET A 4 41.36 -25.20 -17.03
N ILE A 5 40.51 -26.19 -17.27
CA ILE A 5 39.35 -26.09 -18.14
C ILE A 5 38.13 -25.83 -17.26
N GLN A 6 37.48 -24.69 -17.45
CA GLN A 6 36.19 -24.40 -16.82
C GLN A 6 35.07 -24.78 -17.79
N GLN A 7 34.31 -25.83 -17.48
CA GLN A 7 33.06 -26.13 -18.19
C GLN A 7 31.92 -25.33 -17.56
N ILE A 8 31.35 -24.41 -18.34
CA ILE A 8 30.12 -23.71 -17.98
C ILE A 8 28.95 -24.57 -18.47
N ARG A 9 28.13 -25.06 -17.55
CA ARG A 9 26.89 -25.77 -17.88
C ARG A 9 25.81 -24.73 -18.15
N SER A 10 25.32 -24.66 -19.39
CA SER A 10 24.19 -23.83 -19.79
C SER A 10 22.85 -24.51 -19.46
N HIS A 11 21.76 -23.74 -19.51
CA HIS A 11 20.41 -24.28 -19.33
C HIS A 11 20.11 -25.32 -20.42
N CYS A 12 19.50 -26.45 -20.03
CA CYS A 12 19.09 -27.49 -20.97
C CYS A 12 18.03 -26.92 -21.94
N SER A 13 18.25 -27.04 -23.24
CA SER A 13 17.35 -26.52 -24.28
C SER A 13 15.98 -27.23 -24.31
N ASP A 14 15.89 -28.45 -23.77
CA ASP A 14 14.65 -29.24 -23.80
C ASP A 14 13.69 -28.96 -22.64
N CYS A 15 14.22 -28.57 -21.47
CA CYS A 15 13.42 -28.26 -20.27
C CYS A 15 13.60 -26.82 -19.79
N GLU A 16 14.44 -26.02 -20.45
CA GLU A 16 14.74 -24.62 -20.12
C GLU A 16 15.12 -24.40 -18.65
N GLY A 17 15.68 -25.43 -17.99
CA GLY A 17 16.03 -25.40 -16.57
C GLY A 17 14.90 -25.75 -15.60
N GLN A 18 13.70 -26.07 -16.06
CA GLN A 18 12.56 -26.48 -15.20
C GLN A 18 12.67 -27.93 -14.69
N GLY A 19 13.55 -28.75 -15.27
CA GLY A 19 13.76 -30.15 -14.87
C GLY A 19 12.67 -31.13 -15.36
N GLU A 20 11.52 -30.63 -15.81
CA GLU A 20 10.41 -31.41 -16.34
C GLU A 20 9.94 -30.82 -17.68
N LYS A 21 9.41 -31.68 -18.57
CA LYS A 21 8.88 -31.28 -19.88
C LYS A 21 7.42 -31.71 -19.98
N ILE A 22 6.53 -30.75 -20.22
CA ILE A 22 5.11 -31.00 -20.43
C ILE A 22 4.85 -31.19 -21.93
N ASN A 23 4.25 -32.33 -22.30
CA ASN A 23 3.84 -32.59 -23.68
C ASN A 23 2.89 -31.51 -24.18
N ALA A 24 3.04 -31.08 -25.44
CA ALA A 24 2.25 -29.99 -26.01
C ALA A 24 0.73 -30.23 -25.95
N LYS A 25 0.29 -31.49 -26.03
CA LYS A 25 -1.14 -31.87 -25.93
C LYS A 25 -1.70 -31.72 -24.52
N ASP A 26 -0.84 -31.84 -23.51
CA ASP A 26 -1.21 -31.87 -22.09
C ASP A 26 -0.95 -30.51 -21.40
N LYS A 27 -0.45 -29.51 -22.14
CA LYS A 27 -0.25 -28.16 -21.61
C LYS A 27 -1.59 -27.51 -21.27
N CYS A 28 -1.65 -26.92 -20.08
CA CYS A 28 -2.80 -26.12 -19.66
C CYS A 28 -2.98 -24.93 -20.63
N LYS A 29 -4.20 -24.77 -21.16
CA LYS A 29 -4.54 -23.70 -22.11
C LYS A 29 -4.56 -22.30 -21.49
N THR A 30 -4.67 -22.22 -20.17
CA THR A 30 -4.81 -20.94 -19.45
C THR A 30 -3.46 -20.36 -19.05
N CYS A 31 -2.48 -21.20 -18.71
CA CYS A 31 -1.14 -20.77 -18.29
C CYS A 31 -0.03 -21.20 -19.26
N ASP A 32 -0.34 -21.94 -20.32
CA ASP A 32 0.60 -22.49 -21.31
C ASP A 32 1.78 -23.27 -20.71
N GLY A 33 1.57 -23.89 -19.55
CA GLY A 33 2.59 -24.61 -18.79
C GLY A 33 3.45 -23.74 -17.86
N LYS A 34 3.17 -22.43 -17.75
CA LYS A 34 3.87 -21.49 -16.85
C LYS A 34 3.45 -21.63 -15.38
N LYS A 35 2.41 -22.41 -15.08
CA LYS A 35 1.88 -22.68 -13.73
C LYS A 35 1.35 -21.42 -12.98
N ILE A 36 1.35 -20.25 -13.61
CA ILE A 36 0.82 -18.98 -13.06
C ILE A 36 -0.15 -18.32 -14.05
N VAL A 37 -1.11 -17.55 -13.53
CA VAL A 37 -2.08 -16.76 -14.30
C VAL A 37 -2.21 -15.37 -13.70
N ARG A 38 -2.47 -14.35 -14.54
CA ARG A 38 -2.73 -13.00 -14.06
C ARG A 38 -4.20 -12.86 -13.67
N GLU A 39 -4.44 -12.55 -12.40
CA GLU A 39 -5.78 -12.34 -11.85
C GLU A 39 -5.95 -10.87 -11.43
N ARG A 40 -7.18 -10.34 -11.54
CA ARG A 40 -7.55 -9.04 -10.99
C ARG A 40 -8.44 -9.28 -9.78
N LYS A 41 -7.95 -8.93 -8.60
CA LYS A 41 -8.68 -9.06 -7.34
C LYS A 41 -8.96 -7.67 -6.76
N ILE A 42 -10.16 -7.49 -6.21
CA ILE A 42 -10.54 -6.29 -5.47
C ILE A 42 -10.27 -6.56 -3.99
N ILE A 43 -9.50 -5.68 -3.34
CA ILE A 43 -9.22 -5.74 -1.91
C ILE A 43 -9.93 -4.58 -1.24
N GLU A 44 -10.84 -4.90 -0.32
CA GLU A 44 -11.55 -3.91 0.48
C GLU A 44 -10.71 -3.53 1.70
N VAL A 45 -10.33 -2.25 1.78
CA VAL A 45 -9.54 -1.72 2.89
C VAL A 45 -10.47 -0.93 3.80
N HIS A 46 -10.68 -1.42 5.02
CA HIS A 46 -11.44 -0.70 6.04
C HIS A 46 -10.54 0.30 6.78
N ILE A 47 -10.92 1.57 6.74
CA ILE A 47 -10.23 2.65 7.45
C ILE A 47 -11.04 3.02 8.69
N ASP A 48 -10.53 2.66 9.86
CA ASP A 48 -11.17 3.00 11.12
C ASP A 48 -10.97 4.47 11.50
N LYS A 49 -11.92 5.02 12.25
CA LYS A 49 -11.85 6.38 12.75
C LYS A 49 -10.62 6.55 13.65
N GLY A 50 -9.85 7.61 13.39
CA GLY A 50 -8.66 7.93 14.17
C GLY A 50 -7.41 7.17 13.77
N MET A 51 -7.44 6.36 12.70
CA MET A 51 -6.20 5.81 12.14
C MET A 51 -5.20 6.94 11.82
N GLU A 52 -3.94 6.71 12.16
CA GLU A 52 -2.85 7.68 12.01
C GLU A 52 -2.19 7.55 10.64
N ASP A 53 -1.54 8.62 10.23
CA ASP A 53 -0.64 8.63 9.08
C ASP A 53 0.46 7.56 9.21
N GLY A 54 0.82 6.94 8.08
CA GLY A 54 1.84 5.90 8.04
C GLY A 54 1.42 4.54 8.64
N LYS A 55 0.19 4.41 9.16
CA LYS A 55 -0.31 3.13 9.68
C LYS A 55 -0.39 2.10 8.55
N LYS A 56 0.08 0.89 8.86
CA LYS A 56 0.17 -0.24 7.92
C LYS A 56 -1.00 -1.19 8.12
N ILE A 57 -1.68 -1.54 7.02
CA ILE A 57 -2.72 -2.56 6.96
C ILE A 57 -2.16 -3.69 6.08
N THR A 58 -1.91 -4.85 6.69
CA THR A 58 -1.27 -5.99 6.03
C THR A 58 -2.32 -7.00 5.60
N PHE A 59 -2.28 -7.40 4.33
CA PHE A 59 -3.03 -8.49 3.76
C PHE A 59 -2.08 -9.64 3.46
N SER A 60 -2.11 -10.65 4.31
CA SER A 60 -1.15 -11.76 4.23
C SER A 60 -1.45 -12.69 3.07
N GLY A 61 -0.41 -13.04 2.31
CA GLY A 61 -0.50 -13.98 1.19
C GLY A 61 -1.23 -13.46 -0.05
N GLU A 62 -1.54 -12.17 -0.10
CA GLU A 62 -2.19 -11.51 -1.24
C GLU A 62 -1.19 -10.97 -2.28
N GLY A 63 0.11 -11.17 -2.07
CA GLY A 63 1.16 -10.80 -3.02
C GLY A 63 1.28 -11.77 -4.21
N ASP A 64 2.30 -11.55 -5.04
CA ASP A 64 2.55 -12.38 -6.21
C ASP A 64 2.82 -13.84 -5.82
N GLN A 65 2.23 -14.76 -6.58
CA GLN A 65 2.32 -16.20 -6.35
C GLN A 65 3.18 -16.86 -7.42
N GLU A 66 4.18 -17.63 -6.98
CA GLU A 66 5.03 -18.43 -7.86
C GLU A 66 5.07 -19.90 -7.40
N PRO A 67 5.19 -20.86 -8.33
CA PRO A 67 5.22 -22.28 -7.98
C PRO A 67 6.42 -22.61 -7.08
N GLY A 68 6.15 -23.16 -5.89
CA GLY A 68 7.18 -23.55 -4.93
C GLY A 68 7.65 -22.43 -4.00
N LEU A 69 7.09 -21.24 -4.11
CA LEU A 69 7.34 -20.11 -3.22
C LEU A 69 6.08 -19.77 -2.41
N GLN A 70 6.27 -19.27 -1.20
CA GLN A 70 5.16 -18.72 -0.42
C GLN A 70 4.79 -17.33 -0.95
N PRO A 71 3.50 -17.02 -1.13
CA PRO A 71 3.05 -15.70 -1.54
C PRO A 71 3.50 -14.62 -0.56
N GLY A 72 3.85 -13.45 -1.10
CA GLY A 72 4.15 -12.27 -0.28
C GLY A 72 2.91 -11.62 0.32
N ASP A 73 3.14 -10.56 1.08
CA ASP A 73 2.08 -9.77 1.70
C ASP A 73 1.88 -8.45 0.95
N ILE A 74 0.62 -7.99 0.86
CA ILE A 74 0.31 -6.63 0.43
C ILE A 74 0.22 -5.74 1.67
N ILE A 75 1.03 -4.70 1.72
CA ILE A 75 1.03 -3.72 2.80
C ILE A 75 0.48 -2.41 2.27
N VAL A 76 -0.72 -2.04 2.73
CA VAL A 76 -1.32 -0.74 2.46
C VAL A 76 -0.86 0.23 3.55
N VAL A 77 -0.21 1.32 3.15
CA VAL A 77 0.21 2.39 4.04
C VAL A 77 -0.76 3.55 3.90
N LEU A 78 -1.34 3.99 5.01
CA LEU A 78 -2.20 5.17 5.03
C LEU A 78 -1.36 6.44 4.86
N ASP A 79 -1.82 7.32 3.99
CA ASP A 79 -1.23 8.63 3.73
C ASP A 79 -2.26 9.71 4.08
N GLU A 80 -1.96 10.51 5.09
CA GLU A 80 -2.84 11.58 5.54
C GLU A 80 -2.78 12.79 4.60
N LYS A 81 -3.91 13.07 3.95
CA LYS A 81 -4.04 14.24 3.09
C LYS A 81 -4.01 15.54 3.89
N GLU A 82 -3.12 16.44 3.51
CA GLU A 82 -3.06 17.78 4.10
C GLU A 82 -4.39 18.53 3.99
N ASN A 83 -4.76 19.21 5.07
CA ASN A 83 -5.97 20.03 5.16
C ASN A 83 -5.60 21.52 5.25
N ALA A 84 -6.36 22.38 4.56
CA ALA A 84 -6.06 23.81 4.48
C ALA A 84 -6.33 24.58 5.80
N THR A 85 -7.17 24.04 6.68
CA THR A 85 -7.61 24.71 7.92
C THR A 85 -7.02 24.06 9.16
N PHE A 86 -6.99 22.72 9.19
CA PHE A 86 -6.57 21.95 10.34
C PHE A 86 -5.25 21.24 10.06
N LYS A 87 -4.35 21.28 11.04
CA LYS A 87 -3.19 20.40 11.10
C LYS A 87 -3.42 19.41 12.24
N ARG A 88 -3.42 18.12 11.92
CA ARG A 88 -3.55 17.08 12.92
C ARG A 88 -2.22 16.88 13.66
N ASP A 89 -2.31 16.71 14.97
CA ASP A 89 -1.24 16.19 15.82
C ASP A 89 -1.83 15.05 16.66
N LYS A 90 -1.63 13.81 16.20
CA LYS A 90 -2.20 12.59 16.81
C LYS A 90 -3.72 12.66 16.95
N THR A 91 -4.20 12.89 18.17
CA THR A 91 -5.63 12.99 18.52
C THR A 91 -6.14 14.43 18.50
N ASP A 92 -5.25 15.40 18.38
CA ASP A 92 -5.55 16.83 18.45
C ASP A 92 -5.58 17.46 17.06
N LEU A 93 -6.38 18.52 16.93
CA LEU A 93 -6.49 19.32 15.71
C LEU A 93 -6.08 20.75 16.03
N HIS A 94 -5.00 21.20 15.39
CA HIS A 94 -4.53 22.57 15.49
C HIS A 94 -5.04 23.39 14.31
N MET A 95 -5.46 24.62 14.58
CA MET A 95 -5.76 25.60 13.55
C MET A 95 -5.18 26.96 13.93
N LYS A 96 -4.77 27.73 12.92
CA LYS A 96 -4.31 29.10 13.12
C LYS A 96 -5.46 30.05 12.80
N MET A 97 -5.92 30.79 13.80
CA MET A 97 -6.93 31.83 13.64
C MET A 97 -6.28 33.19 13.81
N GLN A 98 -6.44 34.06 12.82
CA GLN A 98 -6.01 35.43 12.93
C GLN A 98 -7.08 36.24 13.66
N ILE A 99 -6.66 36.92 14.72
CA ILE A 99 -7.48 37.87 15.48
C ILE A 99 -6.82 39.24 15.45
N THR A 100 -7.62 40.30 15.46
CA THR A 100 -7.11 41.67 15.56
C THR A 100 -6.68 41.98 16.99
N LEU A 101 -5.85 43.03 17.17
CA LEU A 101 -5.45 43.46 18.51
C LEU A 101 -6.66 43.85 19.38
N THR A 102 -7.66 44.50 18.78
CA THR A 102 -8.90 44.86 19.49
C THR A 102 -9.72 43.63 19.88
N GLU A 103 -9.81 42.62 19.00
CA GLU A 103 -10.45 41.32 19.31
C GLU A 103 -9.72 40.60 20.48
N SER A 104 -8.39 40.68 20.52
CA SER A 104 -7.58 40.08 21.60
C SER A 104 -7.78 40.78 22.95
N LEU A 105 -7.93 42.11 22.96
CA LEU A 105 -8.04 42.91 24.19
C LEU A 105 -9.47 43.08 24.70
N CYS A 106 -10.45 43.19 23.80
CA CYS A 106 -11.85 43.46 24.12
C CYS A 106 -12.74 42.20 24.08
N GLY A 107 -12.16 41.04 23.76
CA GLY A 107 -12.89 39.80 23.51
C GLY A 107 -13.39 39.72 22.06
N PHE A 108 -13.68 38.49 21.62
CA PHE A 108 -14.21 38.23 20.28
C PHE A 108 -15.25 37.13 20.31
N HIS A 109 -16.05 37.04 19.25
CA HIS A 109 -16.93 35.90 19.02
C HIS A 109 -16.75 35.47 17.57
N LYS A 110 -16.15 34.30 17.34
CA LYS A 110 -15.92 33.77 15.98
C LYS A 110 -16.52 32.37 15.84
N VAL A 111 -17.10 32.12 14.67
CA VAL A 111 -17.67 30.82 14.31
C VAL A 111 -16.63 30.01 13.55
N ILE A 112 -16.35 28.81 14.03
CA ILE A 112 -15.44 27.86 13.40
C ILE A 112 -16.24 26.67 12.89
N LYS A 113 -15.98 26.28 11.65
CA LYS A 113 -16.55 25.08 11.03
C LYS A 113 -15.63 23.88 11.31
N THR A 114 -16.16 22.88 11.99
CA THR A 114 -15.47 21.62 12.30
C THR A 114 -15.52 20.62 11.13
N LEU A 115 -14.73 19.55 11.22
CA LEU A 115 -14.73 18.46 10.22
C LEU A 115 -16.09 17.76 10.08
N ASP A 116 -16.89 17.73 11.15
CA ASP A 116 -18.23 17.15 11.15
C ASP A 116 -19.31 18.12 10.62
N ASN A 117 -18.92 19.24 10.02
CA ASN A 117 -19.81 20.34 9.61
C ASN A 117 -20.56 21.06 10.75
N ARG A 118 -20.21 20.81 12.02
CA ARG A 118 -20.76 21.57 13.15
C ARG A 118 -20.11 22.95 13.22
N GLN A 119 -20.90 23.95 13.61
CA GLN A 119 -20.44 25.30 13.89
C GLN A 119 -20.20 25.45 15.39
N LEU A 120 -18.99 25.84 15.76
CA LEU A 120 -18.61 26.15 17.14
C LEU A 120 -18.36 27.65 17.26
N VAL A 121 -19.02 28.29 18.22
CA VAL A 121 -18.75 29.69 18.56
C VAL A 121 -17.63 29.68 19.61
N ILE A 122 -16.51 30.31 19.30
CA ILE A 122 -15.42 30.56 20.25
C ILE A 122 -15.52 32.00 20.72
N THR A 123 -15.36 32.17 22.04
CA THR A 123 -15.45 33.43 22.78
C THR A 123 -14.16 33.71 23.52
#